data_AF-A0A2I1RIV8-F1
#
_entry.id   AF-A0A2I1RIV8-F1
#
_cell.length_a   1.000
_cell.length_b   1.000
_cell.length_c   1.000
_cell.angle_alpha   90.00
_cell.angle_beta   90.00
_cell.angle_gamma   90.00
#
_symmetry.space_group_name_H-M   'P 1'
#
loop_
_entity.id
_entity.type
_entity.pdbx_description
1 polymer ?
#
loop_
_entity_poly.entity_id
_entity_poly.type
_entity_poly.pdbx_seq_one_letter_code
_entity_poly.pdbx_strand_id
1 'polypeptide(L)'
;MTPIIATALALRANLDKHHPYSFVKSISNVAIDTVDGIKYPRTWDLTDPDTEVGFLNAHDVTSVIQHNGFRFWGNHTCSDKPEYMFEPVVRTSQFIRETINQGSFQFIDQPLNPTTVRDIIRAINAKLTEMVNFGYLIGAKCWYNTELNSETLLMQGKLYLDYDFTPVPVLENLNLNQTITDTYLVNFADLVMMAA
;
A
#
# COMPACT_ATOMS: atom_id res chain seq x y z
N MET A 1 -15.41 23.10 12.95
CA MET A 1 -15.25 21.64 12.80
C MET A 1 -14.49 21.40 11.51
N THR A 2 -13.26 20.91 11.59
CA THR A 2 -12.45 20.62 10.41
C THR A 2 -13.14 19.53 9.58
N PRO A 3 -13.32 19.70 8.26
CA PRO A 3 -13.87 18.64 7.43
C PRO A 3 -13.04 17.37 7.56
N ILE A 4 -13.70 16.22 7.76
CA ILE A 4 -13.00 14.93 7.96
C ILE A 4 -12.10 14.58 6.76
N ILE A 5 -12.48 15.02 5.56
CA ILE A 5 -11.70 14.87 4.33
C ILE A 5 -10.34 15.58 4.45
N ALA A 6 -10.30 16.82 4.97
CA ALA A 6 -9.05 17.53 5.17
C ALA A 6 -8.15 16.81 6.19
N THR A 7 -8.74 16.19 7.20
CA THR A 7 -8.02 15.36 8.19
C THR A 7 -7.44 14.11 7.55
N ALA A 8 -8.19 13.42 6.68
CA ALA A 8 -7.71 12.26 5.93
C ALA A 8 -6.52 12.61 5.03
N LEU A 9 -6.60 13.73 4.30
CA LEU A 9 -5.52 14.22 3.44
C LEU A 9 -4.27 14.60 4.24
N ALA A 10 -4.44 15.28 5.37
CA ALA A 10 -3.33 15.64 6.25
C ALA A 10 -2.66 14.39 6.84
N LEU A 11 -3.45 13.40 7.27
CA LEU A 11 -2.95 12.13 7.76
C LEU A 11 -2.18 11.37 6.68
N ARG A 12 -2.72 11.33 5.45
CA ARG A 12 -2.03 10.70 4.32
C ARG A 12 -0.66 11.32 4.07
N ALA A 13 -0.58 12.64 4.00
CA ALA A 13 0.67 13.35 3.80
C ALA A 13 1.66 13.14 4.98
N ASN A 14 1.16 13.12 6.22
CA ASN A 14 1.96 12.84 7.40
C ASN A 14 2.57 11.44 7.34
N LEU A 15 1.76 10.43 7.01
CA LEU A 15 2.22 9.04 6.89
C LEU A 15 3.26 8.89 5.77
N ASP A 16 3.03 9.47 4.60
CA ASP A 16 3.98 9.42 3.48
C ASP A 16 5.35 9.97 3.88
N LYS A 17 5.39 11.04 4.69
CA LYS A 17 6.62 11.73 5.09
C LYS A 17 7.33 11.10 6.29
N HIS A 18 6.57 10.60 7.27
CA HIS A 18 7.10 10.30 8.60
C HIS A 18 6.95 8.83 9.02
N HIS A 19 6.06 8.05 8.39
CA HIS A 19 5.88 6.65 8.75
C HIS A 19 7.01 5.79 8.12
N PRO A 20 7.57 4.79 8.82
CA PRO A 20 8.60 3.91 8.25
C PRO A 20 8.18 3.20 6.97
N TYR A 21 6.91 2.82 6.89
CA TYR A 21 6.28 2.24 5.69
C TYR A 21 5.75 3.28 4.68
N SER A 22 5.89 4.58 4.94
CA SER A 22 5.54 5.67 4.02
C SER A 22 4.18 5.47 3.30
N PHE A 23 4.16 5.63 1.97
CA PHE A 23 2.99 5.53 1.10
C PHE A 23 2.38 4.13 0.96
N VAL A 24 3.07 3.07 1.43
CA VAL A 24 2.50 1.71 1.46
C VAL A 24 1.67 1.45 2.71
N LYS A 25 1.73 2.33 3.72
CA LYS A 25 0.88 2.25 4.91
C LYS A 25 -0.50 2.82 4.60
N SER A 26 -1.54 2.03 4.80
CA SER A 26 -2.92 2.56 4.78
C SER A 26 -3.16 3.61 5.87
N ILE A 27 -4.01 4.60 5.57
CA ILE A 27 -4.56 5.54 6.57
C ILE A 27 -5.44 4.85 7.63
N SER A 28 -5.97 3.66 7.33
CA SER A 28 -6.81 2.89 8.24
C SER A 28 -6.06 2.46 9.49
N ASN A 29 -6.77 2.49 10.62
CA ASN A 29 -6.28 2.13 11.95
C ASN A 29 -5.05 2.95 12.41
N VAL A 30 -4.93 4.19 11.97
CA VAL A 30 -3.96 5.17 12.47
C VAL A 30 -4.69 6.17 13.38
N ALA A 31 -4.08 6.50 14.53
CA ALA A 31 -4.66 7.45 15.48
C ALA A 31 -4.72 8.86 14.87
N ILE A 32 -5.80 9.57 15.17
CA ILE A 32 -6.09 10.93 14.68
C ILE A 32 -6.28 11.84 15.89
N ASP A 33 -5.22 12.55 16.27
CA ASP A 33 -5.23 13.40 17.47
C ASP A 33 -6.00 14.71 17.28
N THR A 34 -6.34 15.07 16.05
CA THR A 34 -7.01 16.34 15.70
C THR A 34 -8.54 16.23 15.65
N VAL A 35 -9.11 15.09 16.02
CA VAL A 35 -10.56 14.84 15.98
C VAL A 35 -11.07 14.75 17.42
N ASP A 36 -12.11 15.55 17.72
CA ASP A 36 -12.70 15.63 19.07
C ASP A 36 -14.06 14.94 19.17
N GLY A 37 -14.62 14.46 18.05
CA GLY A 37 -15.94 13.81 18.06
C GLY A 37 -16.47 13.44 16.68
N ILE A 38 -17.45 12.54 16.68
CA ILE A 38 -18.17 12.09 15.48
C ILE A 38 -19.58 12.69 15.53
N LYS A 39 -19.95 13.44 14.47
CA LYS A 39 -21.26 14.11 14.41
C LYS A 39 -22.44 13.12 14.41
N TYR A 40 -22.28 12.00 13.71
CA TYR A 40 -23.27 10.94 13.60
C TYR A 40 -22.61 9.61 13.99
N PRO A 41 -22.59 9.26 15.28
CA PRO A 41 -21.97 8.02 15.74
C PRO A 41 -22.71 6.81 15.15
N ARG A 42 -21.96 5.75 14.87
CA ARG A 42 -22.41 4.50 14.27
C ARG A 42 -21.85 3.33 15.06
N THR A 43 -22.55 2.21 15.08
CA THR A 43 -22.05 1.00 15.74
C THR A 43 -20.80 0.46 15.05
N TRP A 44 -19.85 -0.02 15.85
CA TRP A 44 -18.61 -0.65 15.41
C TRP A 44 -18.16 -1.67 16.47
N ASP A 45 -17.61 -2.79 16.00
CA ASP A 45 -16.98 -3.82 16.81
C ASP A 45 -15.75 -4.35 16.06
N LEU A 46 -14.74 -4.83 16.80
CA LEU A 46 -13.51 -5.36 16.22
C LEU A 46 -13.69 -6.79 15.69
N THR A 47 -14.57 -7.56 16.31
CA THR A 47 -14.78 -8.98 16.08
C THR A 47 -16.06 -9.27 15.30
N ASP A 48 -17.07 -8.41 15.43
CA ASP A 48 -18.34 -8.53 14.73
C ASP A 48 -18.41 -7.56 13.54
N PRO A 49 -18.40 -8.06 12.29
CA PRO A 49 -18.57 -7.22 11.12
C PRO A 49 -20.02 -6.73 10.93
N ASP A 50 -21.02 -7.30 11.62
CA ASP A 50 -22.43 -6.90 11.51
C ASP A 50 -22.75 -5.62 12.29
N THR A 51 -22.08 -4.54 11.88
CA THR A 51 -22.21 -3.20 12.46
C THR A 51 -22.45 -2.16 11.38
N GLU A 52 -22.95 -0.98 11.75
CA GLU A 52 -23.17 0.10 10.78
C GLU A 52 -21.87 0.53 10.09
N VAL A 53 -20.76 0.58 10.83
CA VAL A 53 -19.44 0.85 10.26
C VAL A 53 -18.95 -0.31 9.40
N GLY A 54 -19.18 -1.55 9.82
CA GLY A 54 -18.85 -2.75 9.03
C GLY A 54 -19.58 -2.76 7.67
N PHE A 55 -20.89 -2.46 7.68
CA PHE A 55 -21.70 -2.32 6.47
C PHE A 55 -21.14 -1.25 5.53
N LEU A 56 -20.78 -0.07 6.05
CA LEU A 56 -20.21 1.01 5.25
C LEU A 56 -18.88 0.62 4.62
N ASN A 57 -17.98 -0.01 5.40
CA ASN A 57 -16.68 -0.44 4.89
C ASN A 57 -16.81 -1.52 3.80
N ALA A 58 -17.76 -2.46 3.96
CA ALA A 58 -18.08 -3.46 2.95
C ALA A 58 -18.63 -2.88 1.63
N HIS A 59 -19.03 -1.59 1.64
CA HIS A 59 -19.48 -0.84 0.46
C HIS A 59 -18.50 0.31 0.13
N ASP A 60 -17.21 0.11 0.45
CA ASP A 60 -16.10 1.01 0.11
C ASP A 60 -16.20 2.42 0.72
N VAL A 61 -16.92 2.54 1.84
CA VAL A 61 -17.05 3.79 2.60
C VAL A 61 -16.24 3.70 3.89
N THR A 62 -15.10 4.40 3.89
CA THR A 62 -14.27 4.56 5.10
C THR A 62 -15.00 5.40 6.15
N SER A 63 -15.05 4.92 7.38
CA SER A 63 -15.68 5.58 8.52
C SER A 63 -14.66 6.04 9.56
N VAL A 64 -15.10 6.85 10.51
CA VAL A 64 -14.33 7.19 11.71
C VAL A 64 -14.88 6.37 12.87
N ILE A 65 -13.99 5.71 13.62
CA ILE A 65 -14.32 4.97 14.84
C ILE A 65 -13.63 5.62 16.04
N GLN A 66 -14.14 5.35 17.23
CA GLN A 66 -13.51 5.72 18.50
C GLN A 66 -13.09 4.46 19.26
N HIS A 67 -11.85 4.02 19.03
CA HIS A 67 -11.26 2.86 19.70
C HIS A 67 -9.77 3.12 19.92
N ASN A 68 -9.35 3.26 21.18
CA ASN A 68 -8.00 3.71 21.55
C ASN A 68 -7.60 5.00 20.79
N GLY A 69 -8.47 6.02 20.90
CA GLY A 69 -8.43 7.26 20.11
C GLY A 69 -9.36 7.23 18.89
N PHE A 70 -9.45 8.34 18.17
CA PHE A 70 -10.16 8.39 16.88
C PHE A 70 -9.29 7.81 15.78
N ARG A 71 -9.90 7.01 14.91
CA ARG A 71 -9.21 6.31 13.80
C ARG A 71 -10.09 6.27 12.57
N PHE A 72 -9.46 6.29 11.40
CA PHE A 72 -10.14 5.82 10.19
C PHE A 72 -10.28 4.30 10.24
N TRP A 73 -11.42 3.81 9.78
CA TRP A 73 -11.71 2.39 9.64
C TRP A 73 -12.23 2.13 8.23
N GLY A 74 -11.41 1.45 7.46
CA GLY A 74 -11.61 1.22 6.03
C GLY A 74 -10.41 1.71 5.23
N ASN A 75 -10.05 0.93 4.23
CA ASN A 75 -8.89 1.17 3.35
C ASN A 75 -9.22 0.85 1.89
N HIS A 76 -10.49 0.61 1.57
CA HIS A 76 -10.95 0.39 0.22
C HIS A 76 -11.07 1.72 -0.54
N THR A 77 -10.96 1.62 -1.86
CA THR A 77 -11.31 2.68 -2.81
C THR A 77 -12.62 2.32 -3.48
N CYS A 78 -13.29 3.31 -4.07
CA CYS A 78 -14.50 3.07 -4.88
C CYS A 78 -14.18 2.54 -6.30
N SER A 79 -13.07 1.81 -6.48
CA SER A 79 -12.70 1.28 -7.79
C SER A 79 -13.51 0.04 -8.12
N ASP A 80 -13.95 -0.05 -9.37
CA ASP A 80 -14.58 -1.22 -9.98
C ASP A 80 -13.58 -2.34 -10.33
N LYS A 81 -12.27 -2.06 -10.20
CA LYS A 81 -11.19 -2.97 -10.54
C LYS A 81 -10.61 -3.59 -9.27
N PRO A 82 -10.69 -4.93 -9.11
CA PRO A 82 -10.22 -5.60 -7.89
C PRO A 82 -8.76 -5.32 -7.55
N GLU A 83 -7.88 -5.14 -8.54
CA GLU A 83 -6.47 -4.83 -8.34
C GLU A 83 -6.21 -3.43 -7.74
N TYR A 84 -7.19 -2.52 -7.80
CA TYR A 84 -7.14 -1.17 -7.23
C TYR A 84 -8.05 -1.01 -6.01
N MET A 85 -8.54 -2.11 -5.45
CA MET A 85 -9.46 -2.12 -4.30
C MET A 85 -8.86 -1.40 -3.09
N PHE A 86 -7.56 -1.55 -2.81
CA PHE A 86 -6.94 -0.94 -1.62
C PHE A 86 -6.28 0.42 -1.90
N GLU A 87 -6.53 1.40 -1.02
CA GLU A 87 -5.92 2.73 -1.02
C GLU A 87 -4.38 2.72 -1.12
N PRO A 88 -3.63 1.98 -0.28
CA PRO A 88 -2.16 1.97 -0.39
C PRO A 88 -1.66 1.32 -1.68
N VAL A 89 -2.43 0.43 -2.32
CA VAL A 89 -2.07 -0.13 -3.64
C VAL A 89 -2.17 0.95 -4.72
N VAL A 90 -3.28 1.70 -4.74
CA VAL A 90 -3.45 2.84 -5.64
C VAL A 90 -2.37 3.90 -5.39
N ARG A 91 -2.08 4.21 -4.12
CA ARG A 91 -1.05 5.18 -3.73
C ARG A 91 0.34 4.73 -4.20
N THR A 92 0.67 3.45 -4.04
CA THR A 92 1.93 2.86 -4.51
C THR A 92 2.07 2.99 -6.02
N SER A 93 1.02 2.66 -6.78
CA SER A 93 1.02 2.80 -8.24
C SER A 93 1.30 4.24 -8.69
N GLN A 94 0.62 5.20 -8.07
CA GLN A 94 0.82 6.63 -8.36
C GLN A 94 2.24 7.09 -8.02
N PHE A 95 2.78 6.66 -6.88
CA PHE A 95 4.11 7.03 -6.43
C PHE A 95 5.21 6.48 -7.35
N ILE A 96 5.12 5.21 -7.76
CA ILE A 96 6.06 4.58 -8.69
C ILE A 96 6.03 5.33 -10.03
N ARG A 97 4.83 5.56 -10.57
CA ARG A 97 4.66 6.26 -11.85
C ARG A 97 5.32 7.63 -11.82
N GLU A 98 5.07 8.41 -10.77
CA GLU A 98 5.68 9.73 -10.60
C GLU A 98 7.21 9.64 -10.47
N THR A 99 7.70 8.69 -9.66
CA THR A 99 9.14 8.49 -9.45
C THR A 99 9.87 8.13 -10.74
N ILE A 100 9.30 7.23 -11.54
CA ILE A 100 9.89 6.83 -12.83
C ILE A 100 9.84 8.00 -13.81
N ASN A 101 8.71 8.71 -13.91
CA ASN A 101 8.58 9.85 -14.81
C ASN A 101 9.58 10.97 -14.48
N GLN A 102 9.67 11.36 -13.21
CA GLN A 102 10.62 12.38 -12.76
C GLN A 102 12.07 11.93 -12.94
N GLY A 103 12.40 10.69 -12.59
CA GLY A 103 13.74 10.13 -12.76
C GLY A 103 14.17 9.98 -14.22
N SER A 104 13.20 9.83 -15.13
CA SER A 104 13.44 9.72 -16.57
C SER A 104 13.68 11.05 -17.26
N PHE A 105 13.43 12.18 -16.60
CA PHE A 105 13.56 13.52 -17.18
C PHE A 105 14.94 13.78 -17.81
N GLN A 106 16.01 13.24 -17.21
CA GLN A 106 17.39 13.38 -17.72
C GLN A 106 17.63 12.75 -19.10
N PHE A 107 16.77 11.81 -19.52
CA PHE A 107 16.87 11.11 -20.80
C PHE A 107 16.03 11.75 -21.91
N ILE A 108 15.16 12.70 -21.56
CA ILE A 108 14.36 13.43 -22.54
C ILE A 108 15.30 14.24 -23.44
N ASP A 109 15.02 14.24 -24.73
CA ASP A 109 15.81 14.89 -25.80
C ASP A 109 17.25 14.37 -25.98
N GLN A 110 17.63 13.27 -25.30
CA GLN A 110 18.88 12.57 -25.57
C GLN A 110 18.79 11.77 -26.87
N PRO A 111 19.93 11.52 -27.57
CA PRO A 111 19.94 10.66 -28.75
C PRO A 111 19.38 9.27 -28.45
N LEU A 112 18.34 8.87 -29.20
CA LEU A 112 17.74 7.55 -29.09
C LEU A 112 18.63 6.50 -29.78
N ASN A 113 19.50 5.87 -29.01
CA ASN A 113 20.32 4.75 -29.46
C ASN A 113 20.19 3.56 -28.49
N PRO A 114 20.61 2.34 -28.90
CA PRO A 114 20.47 1.14 -28.06
C PRO A 114 21.20 1.22 -26.72
N THR A 115 22.23 2.06 -26.58
CA THR A 115 22.92 2.28 -25.30
C THR A 115 22.04 3.13 -24.38
N THR A 116 21.51 4.25 -24.86
CA THR A 116 20.57 5.10 -24.11
C THR A 116 19.38 4.30 -23.60
N VAL A 117 18.76 3.46 -24.44
CA VAL A 117 17.62 2.62 -24.02
C VAL A 117 18.00 1.64 -22.90
N ARG A 118 19.17 0.98 -23.02
CA ARG A 118 19.68 0.09 -21.96
C ARG A 118 19.95 0.83 -20.67
N ASP A 119 20.46 2.06 -20.75
CA ASP A 119 20.77 2.86 -19.57
C ASP A 119 19.50 3.37 -18.87
N ILE A 120 18.46 3.74 -19.62
CA ILE A 120 17.11 4.04 -19.08
C ILE A 120 16.57 2.81 -18.32
N ILE A 121 16.56 1.64 -18.96
CA ILE A 121 16.06 0.40 -18.35
C ILE A 121 16.85 0.05 -17.08
N ARG A 122 18.18 0.23 -17.08
CA ARG A 122 19.03 0.01 -15.91
C ARG A 122 18.70 0.99 -14.78
N ALA A 123 18.53 2.28 -15.10
CA ALA A 123 18.19 3.29 -14.10
C ALA A 123 16.83 3.02 -13.45
N ILE A 124 15.81 2.68 -14.25
CA ILE A 124 14.48 2.32 -13.75
C ILE A 124 14.55 1.06 -12.88
N ASN A 125 15.20 -0.01 -13.36
CA ASN A 125 15.34 -1.24 -12.58
C ASN A 125 16.14 -1.06 -11.29
N ALA A 126 17.17 -0.21 -11.29
CA ALA A 126 17.91 0.12 -10.08
C ALA A 126 16.99 0.77 -9.03
N LYS A 127 16.14 1.70 -9.45
CA LYS A 127 15.18 2.34 -8.54
C LYS A 127 14.09 1.39 -8.04
N LEU A 128 13.57 0.54 -8.92
CA LEU A 128 12.59 -0.49 -8.54
C LEU A 128 13.19 -1.51 -7.56
N THR A 129 14.43 -1.94 -7.80
CA THR A 129 15.16 -2.85 -6.89
C THR A 129 15.41 -2.21 -5.54
N GLU A 130 15.75 -0.92 -5.50
CA GLU A 130 15.87 -0.16 -4.25
C GLU A 130 14.55 -0.19 -3.46
N MET A 131 13.41 0.03 -4.11
CA MET A 131 12.09 -0.03 -3.46
C MET A 131 11.74 -1.44 -2.94
N VAL A 132 12.11 -2.50 -3.67
CA VAL A 132 11.97 -3.89 -3.19
C VAL A 132 12.82 -4.13 -1.96
N ASN A 133 14.08 -3.68 -1.96
CA ASN A 133 14.99 -3.85 -0.83
C ASN A 133 14.52 -3.11 0.44
N PHE A 134 13.86 -1.95 0.27
CA PHE A 134 13.23 -1.22 1.37
C PHE A 134 11.87 -1.81 1.80
N GLY A 135 11.38 -2.85 1.12
CA GLY A 135 10.11 -3.49 1.44
C GLY A 135 8.88 -2.66 1.04
N TYR A 136 9.02 -1.70 0.12
CA TYR A 136 7.88 -0.98 -0.45
C TYR A 136 7.20 -1.76 -1.58
N LEU A 137 7.89 -2.74 -2.17
CA LEU A 137 7.39 -3.65 -3.19
C LEU A 137 7.82 -5.06 -2.88
N ILE A 138 7.04 -6.04 -3.33
CA ILE A 138 7.42 -7.47 -3.27
C ILE A 138 8.37 -7.81 -4.42
N GLY A 139 8.14 -7.21 -5.59
CA GLY A 139 8.95 -7.39 -6.80
C GLY A 139 8.55 -6.38 -7.86
N ALA A 140 9.46 -6.07 -8.78
CA ALA A 140 9.21 -5.19 -9.91
C ALA A 140 10.29 -5.34 -10.98
N LYS A 141 9.93 -5.08 -12.24
CA LYS A 141 10.88 -5.13 -13.36
C LYS A 141 10.45 -4.20 -14.48
N CYS A 142 11.44 -3.60 -15.16
CA CYS A 142 11.26 -2.85 -16.39
C CYS A 142 12.00 -3.52 -17.55
N TRP A 143 11.39 -3.54 -18.74
CA TRP A 143 11.96 -4.12 -19.95
C TRP A 143 11.56 -3.36 -21.22
N TYR A 144 12.28 -3.64 -22.31
CA TYR A 144 11.96 -3.12 -23.63
C TYR A 144 10.83 -3.92 -24.26
N ASN A 145 9.75 -3.25 -24.66
CA ASN A 145 8.63 -3.90 -25.34
C ASN A 145 8.90 -3.99 -26.85
N THR A 146 9.15 -5.19 -27.37
CA THR A 146 9.43 -5.40 -28.81
C THR A 146 8.19 -5.25 -29.70
N GLU A 147 6.99 -5.41 -29.16
CA GLU A 147 5.72 -5.33 -29.89
C GLU A 147 5.29 -3.87 -30.12
N LEU A 148 5.54 -2.99 -29.16
CA LEU A 148 5.15 -1.58 -29.23
C LEU A 148 6.18 -0.69 -29.93
N ASN A 149 7.43 -1.12 -30.05
CA ASN A 149 8.51 -0.33 -30.65
C ASN A 149 8.79 -0.74 -32.10
N SER A 150 7.90 -0.38 -33.02
CA SER A 150 8.16 -0.52 -34.46
C SER A 150 9.20 0.47 -34.98
N GLU A 151 9.84 0.16 -36.12
CA GLU A 151 10.83 1.04 -36.76
C GLU A 151 10.27 2.45 -37.03
N THR A 152 9.05 2.53 -37.55
CA THR A 152 8.35 3.80 -37.81
C THR A 152 8.16 4.63 -36.55
N LEU A 153 7.90 3.98 -35.42
CA LEU A 153 7.68 4.64 -34.14
C LEU A 153 9.00 5.16 -33.54
N LEU A 154 10.07 4.36 -33.63
CA LEU A 154 11.41 4.75 -33.22
C LEU A 154 11.95 5.91 -34.07
N MET A 155 11.68 5.92 -35.38
CA MET A 155 12.02 7.05 -36.26
C MET A 155 11.31 8.35 -35.88
N GLN A 156 10.15 8.27 -35.21
CA GLN A 156 9.45 9.44 -34.65
C GLN A 156 10.00 9.88 -33.28
N GLY A 157 11.09 9.27 -32.80
CA GLY A 157 11.68 9.57 -31.50
C GLY A 157 10.85 9.06 -30.31
N LYS A 158 9.94 8.13 -30.53
CA LYS A 158 9.09 7.55 -29.47
C LYS A 158 9.70 6.25 -28.97
N LEU A 159 9.56 5.99 -27.68
CA LEU A 159 10.03 4.79 -27.02
C LEU A 159 8.98 4.33 -26.02
N TYR A 160 8.62 3.05 -26.10
CA TYR A 160 7.75 2.40 -25.12
C TYR A 160 8.58 1.42 -24.27
N LEU A 161 8.53 1.59 -22.96
CA LEU A 161 9.09 0.65 -22.00
C LEU A 161 7.94 0.19 -21.12
N ASP A 162 7.91 -1.11 -20.86
CA ASP A 162 6.97 -1.67 -19.92
C ASP A 162 7.65 -1.86 -18.58
N TYR A 163 6.85 -1.78 -17.52
CA TYR A 163 7.25 -2.22 -16.20
C TYR A 163 6.07 -2.81 -15.46
N ASP A 164 6.34 -3.83 -14.66
CA ASP A 164 5.41 -4.42 -13.71
C ASP A 164 5.92 -4.26 -12.29
N PHE A 165 5.00 -4.38 -11.33
CA PHE A 165 5.33 -4.42 -9.91
C PHE A 165 4.26 -5.19 -9.14
N THR A 166 4.67 -5.79 -8.03
CA THR A 166 3.78 -6.38 -7.04
C THR A 166 3.78 -5.48 -5.80
N PRO A 167 2.66 -4.78 -5.52
CA PRO A 167 2.55 -3.93 -4.33
C PRO A 167 2.54 -4.80 -3.06
N VAL A 168 2.91 -4.20 -1.92
CA VAL A 168 2.77 -4.86 -0.62
C VAL A 168 1.28 -4.98 -0.28
N PRO A 169 0.76 -6.20 -0.03
CA PRO A 169 -0.65 -6.39 0.29
C PRO A 169 -0.99 -5.81 1.66
N VAL A 170 -2.23 -5.36 1.82
CA VAL A 170 -2.72 -4.89 3.11
C VAL A 170 -3.23 -6.09 3.92
N LEU A 171 -2.78 -6.21 5.17
CA LEU A 171 -3.37 -7.15 6.12
C LEU A 171 -4.68 -6.53 6.64
N GLU A 172 -5.75 -6.69 5.86
CA GLU A 172 -7.07 -6.18 6.23
C GLU A 172 -7.72 -7.03 7.33
N ASN A 173 -7.69 -8.36 7.17
CA ASN A 173 -8.32 -9.31 8.09
C ASN A 173 -7.30 -10.33 8.61
N LEU A 174 -7.01 -10.27 9.90
CA LEU A 174 -6.20 -11.28 10.59
C LEU A 174 -7.13 -12.31 11.24
N ASN A 175 -7.22 -13.49 10.63
CA ASN A 175 -8.02 -14.60 11.16
C ASN A 175 -7.13 -15.54 11.99
N LEU A 176 -7.52 -15.78 13.24
CA LEU A 176 -6.80 -16.67 14.16
C LEU A 176 -7.60 -17.95 14.38
N ASN A 177 -7.00 -19.09 14.08
CA ASN A 177 -7.59 -20.40 14.35
C ASN A 177 -7.06 -20.93 15.68
N GLN A 178 -7.88 -20.83 16.72
CA GLN A 178 -7.52 -21.33 18.06
C GLN A 178 -7.72 -22.85 18.13
N THR A 179 -6.80 -23.55 18.79
CA THR A 179 -6.93 -24.97 19.12
C THR A 179 -6.55 -25.19 20.57
N ILE A 180 -7.43 -25.84 21.34
CA ILE A 180 -7.12 -26.30 22.70
C ILE A 180 -6.38 -27.63 22.58
N THR A 181 -5.22 -27.75 23.22
CA THR A 181 -4.39 -28.97 23.18
C THR A 181 -3.82 -29.30 24.55
N ASP A 182 -3.71 -30.59 24.84
CA ASP A 182 -3.06 -31.17 26.03
C ASP A 182 -1.59 -31.56 25.78
N THR A 183 -1.07 -31.36 24.55
CA THR A 183 0.31 -31.69 24.15
C THR A 183 1.37 -31.16 25.13
N TYR A 184 1.11 -30.00 25.75
CA TYR A 184 2.04 -29.34 26.66
C TYR A 184 1.97 -29.85 28.11
N LEU A 185 1.05 -30.78 28.42
CA LEU A 185 0.90 -31.36 29.75
C LEU A 185 1.82 -32.57 30.00
N VAL A 186 2.44 -33.12 28.95
CA VAL A 186 3.21 -34.39 29.03
C VAL A 186 4.40 -34.30 30.00
N ASN A 187 5.04 -33.13 30.13
CA ASN A 187 6.16 -32.89 31.05
C ASN A 187 5.78 -31.95 32.20
N PHE A 188 4.50 -31.89 32.57
CA PHE A 188 4.02 -30.94 33.57
C PHE A 188 4.76 -31.07 34.91
N ALA A 189 5.06 -32.30 35.36
CA ALA A 189 5.84 -32.54 36.57
C ALA A 189 7.27 -32.00 36.48
N ASP A 190 7.95 -32.21 35.34
CA ASP A 190 9.32 -31.72 35.14
C ASP A 190 9.37 -30.19 35.07
N LEU A 191 8.38 -29.56 34.43
CA LEU A 191 8.25 -28.10 34.37
C LEU A 191 8.04 -27.46 35.75
N VAL A 192 7.32 -28.14 36.65
CA VAL A 192 7.14 -27.70 38.04
C VAL A 192 8.45 -27.81 38.83
N MET A 193 9.21 -28.89 38.63
CA MET A 193 10.46 -29.14 39.36
C MET A 193 11.62 -28.25 38.91
N MET A 194 11.65 -27.77 37.66
CA MET A 194 12.68 -26.85 37.16
C MET A 194 12.50 -25.39 37.63
N ALA A 195 11.33 -25.05 38.16
CA ALA A 195 11.01 -23.70 38.64
C ALA A 195 11.22 -23.51 40.15
N ALA A 196 11.61 -24.56 40.87
CA ALA A 196 11.93 -24.56 42.31
C ALA A 196 13.45 -24.52 42.54
#